data_AF-A0A519HL24-F1
#
_entry.id   AF-A0A519HL24-F1
#
_cell.length_a   1.000
_cell.length_b   1.000
_cell.length_c   1.000
_cell.angle_alpha   90.00
_cell.angle_beta   90.00
_cell.angle_gamma   90.00
#
_symmetry.space_group_name_H-M   'P 1'
#
loop_
_entity.id
_entity.type
_entity.pdbx_description
1 polymer ?
#
loop_
_entity_poly.entity_id
_entity_poly.type
_entity_poly.pdbx_seq_one_letter_code
_entity_poly.pdbx_strand_id
1 'polypeptide(L)'
;MLTALSIRDIVLVDVLDLDVEGGLTVLTGETGAGKSIILDALGLALGARADAGLVRAGAKQASATAVFTAPDDPALLEMIAERGFEVAPGEELILRRTVAADGRSRAFVNDQPAGVAALREIGQALVEVHGQHETVGLLDWKTHRALLDNYGGLQPQLDGVAGAAEKLKTAERTVSDLKAAAADAAAHAEELTQNLAELDELDPRPDEETELAGERAILGAAEKAIGDLADARSQLGGDKLSQKLSAALRAVEHARTRAGQAGTDPEHPLLQKLSAAAEAIDRTMVEAEEAIACVDAAANAFDFEPGRLDKAEERLFALRAAARKLNTSVESLPVLRVRFRDQLRLIEDGAEAITAAERAASAAREAYDVAAMLLTSAREAAAERLTASVMTELGPLKLDRARFRVAFEPVAEGRRGPLGVETTRFEIATNAGTGFGPLDAIASGGELARFALAMKAALAGREDQRQPVMIFDEVDQGVGGAVASAVGARLQRLSTGAQVLVVTHSPQVAARGHAHWKVRKADAGGLTTTTVDTLDDEARREEIARMLSGAVITDEARAAARSLIG
;
A
#
# COMPACT_ATOMS: atom_id res chain seq x y z
N MET A 1 7.08 -12.18 -30.14
CA MET A 1 8.11 -12.94 -30.89
C MET A 1 9.13 -11.95 -31.39
N LEU A 2 10.40 -12.33 -31.50
CA LEU A 2 11.44 -11.54 -32.18
C LEU A 2 11.16 -11.60 -33.68
N THR A 3 11.07 -10.45 -34.34
CA THR A 3 10.79 -10.35 -35.79
C THR A 3 11.99 -9.84 -36.58
N ALA A 4 12.83 -9.00 -35.97
CA ALA A 4 14.04 -8.50 -36.62
C ALA A 4 15.18 -8.23 -35.63
N LEU A 5 16.42 -8.38 -36.09
CA LEU A 5 17.63 -7.97 -35.39
C LEU A 5 18.54 -7.17 -36.33
N SER A 6 18.77 -5.91 -36.01
CA SER A 6 19.66 -5.01 -36.74
C SER A 6 20.89 -4.67 -35.90
N ILE A 7 22.07 -4.93 -36.47
CA ILE A 7 23.38 -4.71 -35.85
C ILE A 7 24.15 -3.72 -36.72
N ARG A 8 24.77 -2.71 -36.11
CA ARG A 8 25.66 -1.74 -36.78
C ARG A 8 26.94 -1.54 -35.99
N ASP A 9 28.08 -1.64 -36.65
CA ASP A 9 29.42 -1.38 -36.13
C ASP A 9 29.76 -2.10 -34.81
N ILE A 10 29.34 -3.36 -34.65
CA ILE A 10 29.65 -4.19 -33.47
C ILE A 10 30.76 -5.17 -33.79
N VAL A 11 31.92 -5.02 -33.13
CA VAL A 11 33.11 -5.89 -33.25
C VAL A 11 33.54 -6.09 -34.71
N LEU A 12 33.18 -7.22 -35.34
CA LEU A 12 33.49 -7.54 -36.74
C LEU A 12 32.31 -7.29 -37.71
N VAL A 13 31.16 -6.87 -37.21
CA VAL A 13 29.94 -6.64 -37.99
C VAL A 13 29.86 -5.15 -38.35
N ASP A 14 29.83 -4.85 -39.65
CA ASP A 14 29.61 -3.49 -40.16
C ASP A 14 28.11 -3.17 -40.17
N VAL A 15 27.37 -3.89 -41.00
CA VAL A 15 25.91 -3.80 -41.13
C VAL A 15 25.39 -5.22 -41.22
N LEU A 16 24.42 -5.56 -40.37
CA LEU A 16 23.67 -6.79 -40.46
C LEU A 16 22.21 -6.54 -40.12
N ASP A 17 21.32 -7.04 -40.98
CA ASP A 17 19.87 -7.05 -40.77
C ASP A 17 19.39 -8.48 -40.93
N LEU A 18 18.70 -8.99 -39.92
CA LEU A 18 18.16 -10.34 -39.89
C LEU A 18 16.66 -10.30 -39.65
N ASP A 19 15.90 -10.89 -40.57
CA ASP A 19 14.49 -11.18 -40.36
C ASP A 19 14.37 -12.54 -39.66
N VAL A 20 13.58 -12.57 -38.57
CA VAL A 20 13.46 -13.74 -37.70
C VAL A 20 12.04 -14.27 -37.76
N GLU A 21 11.91 -15.51 -38.23
CA GLU A 21 10.63 -16.21 -38.27
C GLU A 21 10.37 -17.01 -36.98
N GLY A 22 9.14 -17.50 -36.83
CA GLY A 22 8.77 -18.42 -35.76
C GLY A 22 9.47 -19.78 -35.87
N GLY A 23 9.28 -20.62 -34.85
CA GLY A 23 9.86 -21.96 -34.82
C GLY A 23 11.34 -21.96 -34.39
N LEU A 24 12.11 -22.86 -34.99
CA LEU A 24 13.51 -23.15 -34.62
C LEU A 24 14.45 -22.54 -35.66
N THR A 25 15.18 -21.50 -35.28
CA THR A 25 16.25 -20.93 -36.09
C THR A 25 17.61 -21.46 -35.64
N VAL A 26 18.36 -22.07 -36.55
CA VAL A 26 19.69 -22.62 -36.26
C VAL A 26 20.78 -21.68 -36.78
N LEU A 27 21.76 -21.39 -35.92
CA LEU A 27 22.91 -20.54 -36.22
C LEU A 27 24.18 -21.40 -36.32
N THR A 28 24.71 -21.60 -37.53
CA THR A 28 25.94 -22.35 -37.78
C THR A 28 27.06 -21.45 -38.32
N GLY A 29 28.26 -22.01 -38.49
CA GLY A 29 29.45 -21.29 -38.94
C GLY A 29 30.69 -21.73 -38.18
N GLU A 30 31.87 -21.32 -38.67
CA GLU A 30 33.17 -21.68 -38.08
C GLU A 30 33.30 -21.16 -36.64
N THR A 31 34.07 -21.87 -35.82
CA THR A 31 34.36 -21.45 -34.45
C THR A 31 35.08 -20.10 -34.48
N GLY A 32 34.59 -19.12 -33.73
CA GLY A 32 35.10 -17.75 -33.78
C GLY A 32 34.66 -16.94 -35.01
N ALA A 33 33.71 -17.42 -35.84
CA ALA A 33 33.18 -16.68 -37.00
C ALA A 33 32.29 -15.47 -36.65
N GLY A 34 31.89 -15.33 -35.38
CA GLY A 34 31.02 -14.23 -34.91
C GLY A 34 29.62 -14.65 -34.44
N LYS A 35 29.38 -15.93 -34.17
CA LYS A 35 28.13 -16.41 -33.55
C LYS A 35 27.85 -15.73 -32.20
N SER A 36 28.87 -15.63 -31.35
CA SER A 36 28.79 -14.89 -30.09
C SER A 36 28.52 -13.40 -30.30
N ILE A 37 29.01 -12.78 -31.38
CA ILE A 37 28.76 -11.36 -31.68
C ILE A 37 27.26 -11.09 -31.88
N ILE A 38 26.53 -12.02 -32.50
CA ILE A 38 25.08 -11.90 -32.70
C ILE A 38 24.35 -12.00 -31.36
N LEU A 39 24.75 -12.93 -30.50
CA LEU A 39 24.20 -13.06 -29.15
C LEU A 39 24.54 -11.85 -28.27
N ASP A 40 25.76 -11.33 -28.35
CA ASP A 40 26.21 -10.13 -27.64
C ASP A 40 25.43 -8.89 -28.09
N ALA A 41 25.18 -8.75 -29.40
CA ALA A 41 24.40 -7.66 -29.95
C ALA A 41 22.93 -7.73 -29.51
N LEU A 42 22.33 -8.93 -29.54
CA LEU A 42 20.98 -9.13 -29.03
C LEU A 42 20.92 -8.86 -27.52
N GLY A 43 21.88 -9.37 -26.75
CA GLY A 43 22.02 -9.07 -25.32
C GLY A 43 22.13 -7.57 -25.07
N LEU A 44 22.92 -6.85 -25.88
CA LEU A 44 23.07 -5.39 -25.80
C LEU A 44 21.72 -4.69 -26.05
N ALA A 45 20.96 -5.10 -27.06
CA ALA A 45 19.62 -4.58 -27.34
C ALA A 45 18.63 -4.86 -26.19
N LEU A 46 18.79 -5.99 -25.49
CA LEU A 46 18.01 -6.41 -24.33
C LEU A 46 18.49 -5.82 -23.00
N GLY A 47 19.46 -4.90 -23.01
CA GLY A 47 19.92 -4.21 -21.81
C GLY A 47 21.00 -4.93 -20.99
N ALA A 48 21.70 -5.91 -21.58
CA ALA A 48 22.93 -6.44 -21.02
C ALA A 48 24.01 -5.34 -20.86
N ARG A 49 25.07 -5.66 -20.11
CA ARG A 49 26.14 -4.70 -19.82
C ARG A 49 26.81 -4.26 -21.13
N ALA A 50 26.80 -2.96 -21.38
CA ALA A 50 27.52 -2.36 -22.50
C ALA A 50 29.02 -2.28 -22.19
N ASP A 51 29.85 -2.69 -23.15
CA ASP A 51 31.30 -2.51 -23.15
C ASP A 51 31.70 -1.67 -24.38
N ALA A 52 32.60 -0.71 -24.20
CA ALA A 52 33.18 0.06 -25.30
C ALA A 52 33.97 -0.86 -26.27
N GLY A 53 34.47 -2.01 -25.79
CA GLY A 53 35.09 -3.04 -26.60
C GLY A 53 34.16 -3.68 -27.63
N LEU A 54 32.84 -3.51 -27.51
CA LEU A 54 31.89 -3.92 -28.55
C LEU A 54 31.91 -3.00 -29.77
N VAL A 55 32.43 -1.78 -29.66
CA VAL A 55 32.48 -0.84 -30.79
C VAL A 55 33.55 -1.28 -31.79
N ARG A 56 33.16 -1.46 -33.05
CA ARG A 56 34.09 -1.81 -34.13
C ARG A 56 35.25 -0.81 -34.20
N ALA A 57 36.45 -1.32 -34.40
CA ALA A 57 37.64 -0.49 -34.55
C ALA A 57 37.47 0.53 -35.68
N GLY A 58 37.66 1.82 -35.37
CA GLY A 58 37.47 2.93 -36.32
C GLY A 58 36.05 3.50 -36.39
N ALA A 59 35.05 2.85 -35.79
CA ALA A 59 33.69 3.39 -35.67
C ALA A 59 33.57 4.34 -34.48
N LYS A 60 32.66 5.32 -34.58
CA LYS A 60 32.37 6.27 -33.50
C LYS A 60 31.42 5.68 -32.45
N GLN A 61 30.55 4.78 -32.88
CA GLN A 61 29.52 4.16 -32.06
C GLN A 61 29.11 2.82 -32.67
N ALA A 62 28.59 1.94 -31.82
CA ALA A 62 27.89 0.71 -32.17
C ALA A 62 26.40 0.82 -31.84
N SER A 63 25.55 0.10 -32.56
CA SER A 63 24.13 -0.02 -32.21
C SER A 63 23.58 -1.42 -32.47
N ALA A 64 22.72 -1.88 -31.56
CA ALA A 64 21.91 -3.07 -31.74
C ALA A 64 20.42 -2.72 -31.54
N THR A 65 19.57 -3.22 -32.43
CA THR A 65 18.12 -3.04 -32.40
C THR A 65 17.45 -4.38 -32.54
N ALA A 66 16.61 -4.76 -31.57
CA ALA A 66 15.77 -5.94 -31.63
C ALA A 66 14.31 -5.51 -31.72
N VAL A 67 13.59 -6.03 -32.70
CA VAL A 67 12.17 -5.74 -32.92
C VAL A 67 11.35 -6.96 -32.52
N PHE A 68 10.32 -6.73 -31.72
CA PHE A 68 9.41 -7.76 -31.27
C PHE A 68 7.98 -7.44 -31.68
N THR A 69 7.18 -8.45 -31.98
CA THR A 69 5.73 -8.34 -31.88
C THR A 69 5.34 -8.28 -30.40
N ALA A 70 4.69 -7.18 -30.02
CA ALA A 70 4.27 -6.91 -28.66
C ALA A 70 3.35 -8.02 -28.12
N PRO A 71 3.57 -8.42 -26.86
CA PRO A 71 2.78 -9.46 -26.20
C PRO A 71 1.31 -9.06 -26.06
N ASP A 72 0.44 -10.05 -25.98
CA ASP A 72 -0.96 -9.95 -25.58
C ASP A 72 -1.18 -10.18 -24.07
N ASP A 73 -0.11 -10.42 -23.32
CA ASP A 73 -0.10 -10.58 -21.87
C ASP A 73 -0.34 -9.24 -21.15
N PRO A 74 -1.49 -9.08 -20.45
CA PRO A 74 -1.81 -7.85 -19.74
C PRO A 74 -0.77 -7.47 -18.67
N ALA A 75 -0.19 -8.44 -17.97
CA ALA A 75 0.77 -8.16 -16.90
C ALA A 75 2.09 -7.62 -17.46
N LEU A 76 2.51 -8.13 -18.62
CA LEU A 76 3.70 -7.63 -19.31
C LEU A 76 3.46 -6.25 -19.91
N LEU A 77 2.28 -5.99 -20.47
CA LEU A 77 1.90 -4.67 -20.98
C LEU A 77 1.82 -3.63 -19.85
N GLU A 78 1.25 -4.00 -18.71
CA GLU A 78 1.22 -3.16 -17.51
C GLU A 78 2.63 -2.88 -16.99
N MET A 79 3.52 -3.88 -16.93
CA MET A 79 4.93 -3.67 -16.57
C MET A 79 5.62 -2.68 -17.51
N ILE A 80 5.39 -2.76 -18.83
CA ILE A 80 5.94 -1.83 -19.81
C ILE A 80 5.36 -0.41 -19.59
N ALA A 81 4.06 -0.30 -19.32
CA ALA A 81 3.37 0.96 -19.04
C ALA A 81 3.85 1.63 -17.75
N GLU A 82 4.06 0.87 -16.67
CA GLU A 82 4.65 1.37 -15.42
C GLU A 82 6.05 1.95 -15.60
N ARG A 83 6.78 1.51 -16.64
CA ARG A 83 8.10 2.04 -17.00
C ARG A 83 8.02 3.24 -17.95
N GLY A 84 6.82 3.69 -18.29
CA GLY A 84 6.55 4.90 -19.07
C GLY A 84 6.44 4.67 -20.58
N PHE A 85 6.24 3.43 -21.03
CA PHE A 85 6.09 3.11 -22.45
C PHE A 85 4.71 2.49 -22.73
N GLU A 86 4.00 3.00 -23.72
CA GLU A 86 2.72 2.44 -24.15
C GLU A 86 2.92 1.63 -25.44
N VAL A 87 2.39 0.41 -25.46
CA VAL A 87 2.40 -0.48 -26.63
C VAL A 87 1.13 -1.32 -26.61
N ALA A 88 0.45 -1.48 -27.75
CA ALA A 88 -0.73 -2.35 -27.84
C ALA A 88 -0.34 -3.79 -28.26
N PRO A 89 -1.14 -4.80 -27.91
CA PRO A 89 -0.94 -6.17 -28.38
C PRO A 89 -0.77 -6.25 -29.90
N GLY A 90 0.26 -6.96 -30.37
CA GLY A 90 0.51 -7.14 -31.80
C GLY A 90 1.25 -5.99 -32.51
N GLU A 91 1.42 -4.84 -31.86
CA GLU A 91 2.25 -3.75 -32.39
C GLU A 91 3.75 -4.08 -32.35
N GLU A 92 4.57 -3.25 -32.99
CA GLU A 92 6.02 -3.37 -32.90
C GLU A 92 6.53 -2.80 -31.58
N LEU A 93 7.34 -3.61 -30.89
CA LEU A 93 8.12 -3.23 -29.72
C LEU A 93 9.60 -3.27 -30.08
N ILE A 94 10.19 -2.09 -30.23
CA ILE A 94 11.56 -1.87 -30.70
C ILE A 94 12.45 -1.57 -29.50
N LEU A 95 13.39 -2.46 -29.21
CA LEU A 95 14.41 -2.28 -28.19
C LEU A 95 15.73 -1.93 -28.85
N ARG A 96 16.26 -0.73 -28.61
CA ARG A 96 17.51 -0.27 -29.22
C ARG A 96 18.51 0.18 -28.17
N ARG A 97 19.76 -0.21 -28.36
CA ARG A 97 20.89 0.21 -27.56
C ARG A 97 22.02 0.73 -28.43
N THR A 98 22.59 1.88 -28.05
CA THR A 98 23.77 2.46 -28.70
C THR A 98 24.91 2.61 -27.70
N VAL A 99 26.14 2.36 -28.12
CA VAL A 99 27.36 2.52 -27.31
C VAL A 99 28.38 3.30 -28.12
N ALA A 100 28.83 4.44 -27.59
CA ALA A 100 29.89 5.22 -28.20
C ALA A 100 31.27 4.66 -27.84
N ALA A 101 32.27 4.93 -28.67
CA ALA A 101 33.66 4.49 -28.43
C ALA A 101 34.26 5.04 -27.12
N ASP A 102 33.69 6.13 -26.57
CA ASP A 102 34.06 6.70 -25.27
C ASP A 102 33.35 6.02 -24.08
N GLY A 103 32.57 4.96 -24.32
CA GLY A 103 31.85 4.20 -23.32
C GLY A 103 30.47 4.76 -22.96
N ARG A 104 30.07 5.93 -23.47
CA ARG A 104 28.70 6.44 -23.24
C ARG A 104 27.69 5.54 -23.94
N SER A 105 26.67 5.13 -23.20
CA SER A 105 25.60 4.27 -23.73
C SER A 105 24.24 4.95 -23.60
N ARG A 106 23.37 4.71 -24.58
CA ARG A 106 21.97 5.17 -24.60
C ARG A 106 21.07 4.00 -24.94
N ALA A 107 19.89 3.98 -24.32
CA ALA A 107 18.85 2.98 -24.52
C ALA A 107 17.59 3.66 -25.04
N PHE A 108 16.84 2.95 -25.86
CA PHE A 108 15.58 3.40 -26.42
C PHE A 108 14.57 2.26 -26.45
N VAL A 109 13.30 2.59 -26.21
CA VAL A 109 12.13 1.72 -26.41
C VAL A 109 11.17 2.47 -27.32
N ASN A 110 10.79 1.90 -28.46
CA ASN A 110 9.95 2.57 -29.49
C ASN A 110 10.42 4.01 -29.80
N ASP A 111 11.73 4.16 -30.07
CA ASP A 111 12.44 5.42 -30.31
C ASP A 111 12.42 6.46 -29.18
N GLN A 112 11.81 6.16 -28.03
CA GLN A 112 11.82 7.01 -26.85
C GLN A 112 13.04 6.70 -25.96
N PRO A 113 13.74 7.70 -25.40
CA PRO A 113 14.85 7.46 -24.47
C PRO A 113 14.40 6.66 -23.26
N ALA A 114 15.17 5.61 -22.92
CA ALA A 114 14.86 4.70 -21.82
C ALA A 114 16.01 4.58 -20.83
N GLY A 115 15.67 4.29 -19.56
CA GLY A 115 16.63 3.84 -18.57
C GLY A 115 17.14 2.44 -18.89
N VAL A 116 18.42 2.16 -18.58
CA VAL A 116 19.02 0.83 -18.78
C VAL A 116 18.30 -0.26 -18.00
N ALA A 117 17.85 0.06 -16.78
CA ALA A 117 17.10 -0.87 -15.94
C ALA A 117 15.77 -1.26 -16.58
N ALA A 118 14.98 -0.29 -17.06
CA ALA A 118 13.73 -0.54 -17.76
C ALA A 118 13.95 -1.39 -19.02
N LEU A 119 14.96 -1.06 -19.84
CA LEU A 119 15.30 -1.85 -21.03
C LEU A 119 15.63 -3.31 -20.66
N ARG A 120 16.40 -3.51 -19.58
CA ARG A 120 16.78 -4.83 -19.07
C ARG A 120 15.59 -5.63 -18.57
N GLU A 121 14.70 -5.02 -17.81
CA GLU A 121 13.49 -5.68 -17.29
C GLU A 121 12.55 -6.11 -18.43
N ILE A 122 12.32 -5.23 -19.41
CA ILE A 122 11.53 -5.55 -20.61
C ILE A 122 12.21 -6.68 -21.41
N GLY A 123 13.53 -6.57 -21.63
CA GLY A 123 14.29 -7.59 -22.37
C GLY A 123 14.23 -8.97 -21.71
N GLN A 124 14.37 -9.04 -20.38
CA GLN A 124 14.29 -10.30 -19.61
C GLN A 124 12.91 -10.94 -19.64
N ALA A 125 11.84 -10.16 -19.81
CA ALA A 125 10.49 -10.69 -19.97
C ALA A 125 10.22 -11.22 -21.40
N LEU A 126 10.96 -10.74 -22.40
CA LEU A 126 10.77 -11.12 -23.81
C LEU A 126 11.67 -12.26 -24.27
N VAL A 127 12.89 -12.36 -23.71
CA VAL A 127 13.92 -13.30 -24.16
C VAL A 127 14.60 -13.97 -22.98
N GLU A 128 14.69 -15.30 -23.03
CA GLU A 128 15.48 -16.11 -22.13
C GLU A 128 16.71 -16.66 -22.85
N VAL A 129 17.89 -16.51 -22.25
CA VAL A 129 19.16 -17.01 -22.79
C VAL A 129 19.68 -18.12 -21.88
N HIS A 130 19.95 -19.29 -22.46
CA HIS A 130 20.48 -20.48 -21.78
C HIS A 130 21.87 -20.80 -22.35
N GLY A 131 22.92 -20.67 -21.53
CA GLY A 131 24.31 -20.83 -21.93
C GLY A 131 25.27 -19.99 -21.08
N GLN A 132 26.46 -19.66 -21.60
CA GLN A 132 27.46 -18.85 -20.87
C GLN A 132 26.98 -17.43 -20.50
N HIS A 133 25.98 -16.93 -21.23
CA HIS A 133 25.40 -15.60 -21.05
C HIS A 133 24.08 -15.62 -20.25
N GLU A 134 23.74 -16.74 -19.58
CA GLU A 134 22.50 -16.88 -18.82
C GLU A 134 22.39 -15.81 -17.74
N THR A 135 21.54 -14.81 -17.98
CA THR A 135 21.61 -13.54 -17.24
C THR A 135 20.60 -13.46 -16.11
N VAL A 136 19.38 -14.00 -16.25
CA VAL A 136 18.34 -14.22 -15.23
C VAL A 136 17.29 -15.16 -15.86
N GLY A 137 16.79 -16.16 -15.12
CA GLY A 137 15.83 -17.14 -15.64
C GLY A 137 15.66 -18.30 -14.65
N LEU A 138 15.85 -19.53 -15.14
CA LEU A 138 15.78 -20.75 -14.33
C LEU A 138 16.76 -20.76 -13.14
N LEU A 139 17.87 -20.02 -13.20
CA LEU A 139 18.80 -19.89 -12.09
C LEU A 139 18.28 -19.03 -10.92
N ASP A 140 17.30 -18.15 -11.15
CA ASP A 140 16.70 -17.35 -10.09
C ASP A 140 15.59 -18.12 -9.38
N TRP A 141 15.85 -18.54 -8.15
CA TRP A 141 14.92 -19.31 -7.32
C TRP A 141 13.57 -18.60 -7.11
N LYS A 142 13.51 -17.27 -7.21
CA LYS A 142 12.25 -16.51 -7.07
C LYS A 142 11.24 -16.87 -8.16
N THR A 143 11.71 -17.34 -9.31
CA THR A 143 10.85 -17.74 -10.44
C THR A 143 10.27 -19.15 -10.28
N HIS A 144 10.90 -20.02 -9.48
CA HIS A 144 10.58 -21.46 -9.40
C HIS A 144 9.16 -21.73 -8.94
N ARG A 145 8.67 -20.94 -7.97
CA ARG A 145 7.29 -21.07 -7.47
C ARG A 145 6.28 -20.79 -8.58
N ALA A 146 6.43 -19.67 -9.29
CA ALA A 146 5.54 -19.33 -10.38
C ALA A 146 5.59 -20.39 -11.50
N LEU A 147 6.78 -20.89 -11.84
CA LEU A 147 6.93 -21.99 -12.80
C LEU A 147 6.20 -23.27 -12.37
N LEU A 148 6.29 -23.64 -11.09
CA LEU A 148 5.59 -24.81 -10.54
C LEU A 148 4.07 -24.60 -10.53
N ASP A 149 3.60 -23.44 -10.06
CA ASP A 149 2.18 -23.11 -9.97
C ASP A 149 1.53 -23.10 -11.36
N ASN A 150 2.23 -22.52 -12.33
CA ASN A 150 1.86 -22.51 -13.74
C ASN A 150 1.81 -23.93 -14.32
N TYR A 151 2.85 -24.73 -14.08
CA TYR A 151 2.87 -26.14 -14.50
C TYR A 151 1.73 -26.95 -13.87
N GLY A 152 1.44 -26.71 -12.59
CA GLY A 152 0.35 -27.35 -11.86
C GLY A 152 -1.04 -26.87 -12.29
N GLY A 153 -1.15 -25.67 -12.87
CA GLY A 153 -2.44 -25.02 -13.16
C GLY A 153 -3.13 -24.57 -11.86
N LEU A 154 -2.35 -24.00 -10.93
CA LEU A 154 -2.77 -23.75 -9.55
C LEU A 154 -3.38 -22.36 -9.31
N GLN A 155 -3.73 -21.63 -10.37
CA GLN A 155 -4.31 -20.29 -10.27
C GLN A 155 -5.56 -20.25 -9.37
N PRO A 156 -6.52 -21.20 -9.45
CA PRO A 156 -7.68 -21.19 -8.56
C PRO A 156 -7.32 -21.33 -7.07
N GLN A 157 -6.31 -22.13 -6.74
CA GLN A 157 -5.82 -22.29 -5.37
C GLN A 157 -5.08 -21.04 -4.90
N LEU A 158 -4.27 -20.41 -5.77
CA LEU A 158 -3.63 -19.13 -5.51
C LEU A 158 -4.64 -18.03 -5.21
N ASP A 159 -5.69 -17.91 -6.03
CA ASP A 159 -6.76 -16.93 -5.82
C ASP A 159 -7.49 -17.16 -4.50
N GLY A 160 -7.72 -18.43 -4.13
CA GLY A 160 -8.31 -18.82 -2.86
C GLY A 160 -7.46 -18.39 -1.66
N VAL A 161 -6.14 -18.62 -1.71
CA VAL A 161 -5.19 -18.20 -0.67
C VAL A 161 -5.07 -16.68 -0.60
N ALA A 162 -4.98 -16.00 -1.74
CA ALA A 162 -4.92 -14.54 -1.80
C ALA A 162 -6.17 -13.89 -1.19
N GLY A 163 -7.36 -14.39 -1.54
CA GLY A 163 -8.62 -13.94 -0.95
C GLY A 163 -8.72 -14.20 0.56
N ALA A 164 -8.22 -15.35 1.02
CA ALA A 164 -8.17 -15.66 2.45
C ALA A 164 -7.16 -14.76 3.20
N ALA A 165 -6.01 -14.45 2.60
CA ALA A 165 -4.99 -13.58 3.16
C ALA A 165 -5.52 -12.16 3.40
N GLU A 166 -6.20 -11.58 2.40
CA GLU A 166 -6.78 -10.23 2.54
C GLU A 166 -7.91 -10.18 3.57
N LYS A 167 -8.74 -11.24 3.66
CA LYS A 167 -9.75 -11.37 4.73
C LYS A 167 -9.12 -11.43 6.12
N LEU A 168 -8.06 -12.24 6.27
CA LEU A 168 -7.33 -12.36 7.53
C LEU A 168 -6.70 -11.03 7.93
N LYS A 169 -5.97 -10.39 7.01
CA LYS A 169 -5.34 -9.08 7.21
C LYS A 169 -6.35 -8.01 7.61
N THR A 170 -7.52 -8.00 6.98
CA THR A 170 -8.60 -7.07 7.32
C THR A 170 -9.13 -7.34 8.73
N ALA A 171 -9.39 -8.61 9.09
CA ALA A 171 -9.89 -8.97 10.41
C ALA A 171 -8.86 -8.67 11.52
N GLU A 172 -7.58 -8.97 11.31
CA GLU A 172 -6.49 -8.66 12.26
C GLU A 172 -6.31 -7.15 12.45
N ARG A 173 -6.43 -6.37 11.36
CA ARG A 173 -6.44 -4.90 11.45
C ARG A 173 -7.62 -4.41 12.28
N THR A 174 -8.82 -4.91 12.04
CA THR A 174 -10.01 -4.55 12.84
C THR A 174 -9.83 -4.86 14.33
N VAL A 175 -9.26 -6.03 14.68
CA VAL A 175 -8.94 -6.36 16.07
C VAL A 175 -7.92 -5.37 16.66
N SER A 176 -6.87 -5.06 15.92
CA SER A 176 -5.84 -4.10 16.34
C SER A 176 -6.43 -2.70 16.57
N ASP A 177 -7.25 -2.22 15.65
CA ASP A 177 -7.87 -0.89 15.72
C ASP A 177 -8.85 -0.80 16.90
N LEU A 178 -9.69 -1.82 17.13
CA LEU A 178 -10.59 -1.88 18.27
C LEU A 178 -9.85 -1.96 19.61
N LYS A 179 -8.76 -2.73 19.69
CA LYS A 179 -7.92 -2.80 20.90
C LYS A 179 -7.23 -1.48 21.18
N ALA A 180 -6.72 -0.80 20.16
CA ALA A 180 -6.10 0.52 20.31
C ALA A 180 -7.13 1.55 20.80
N ALA A 181 -8.32 1.58 20.21
CA ALA A 181 -9.41 2.46 20.64
C ALA A 181 -9.86 2.17 22.07
N ALA A 182 -10.00 0.90 22.45
CA ALA A 182 -10.38 0.52 23.81
C ALA A 182 -9.29 0.86 24.85
N ALA A 183 -8.01 0.70 24.50
CA ALA A 183 -6.90 1.06 25.40
C ALA A 183 -6.82 2.58 25.64
N ASP A 184 -6.99 3.40 24.60
CA ASP A 184 -7.05 4.86 24.71
C ASP A 184 -8.25 5.32 25.55
N ALA A 185 -9.41 4.70 25.34
CA ALA A 185 -10.61 5.00 26.09
C ALA A 185 -10.51 4.54 27.56
N ALA A 186 -9.89 3.38 27.83
CA ALA A 186 -9.64 2.89 29.19
C ALA A 186 -8.69 3.81 29.98
N ALA A 187 -7.69 4.40 29.33
CA ALA A 187 -6.76 5.33 29.97
C ALA A 187 -7.46 6.59 30.54
N HIS A 188 -8.63 6.95 30.00
CA HIS A 188 -9.42 8.11 30.42
C HIS A 188 -10.73 7.70 31.14
N ALA A 189 -10.99 6.41 31.32
CA ALA A 189 -12.27 5.91 31.83
C ALA A 189 -12.53 6.31 33.28
N GLU A 190 -11.51 6.28 34.14
CA GLU A 190 -11.65 6.64 35.55
C GLU A 190 -11.96 8.14 35.71
N GLU A 191 -11.26 9.00 34.95
CA GLU A 191 -11.50 10.44 34.92
C GLU A 191 -12.91 10.76 34.36
N LEU A 192 -13.30 10.12 33.25
CA LEU A 192 -14.63 10.28 32.66
C LEU A 192 -15.74 9.85 33.62
N THR A 193 -15.54 8.74 34.35
CA THR A 193 -16.51 8.24 35.33
C THR A 193 -16.67 9.21 36.49
N GLN A 194 -15.56 9.72 37.04
CA GLN A 194 -15.61 10.71 38.13
C GLN A 194 -16.26 12.01 37.67
N ASN A 195 -15.87 12.55 36.51
CA ASN A 195 -16.42 13.79 35.97
C ASN A 195 -17.91 13.65 35.59
N LEU A 196 -18.34 12.50 35.07
CA LEU A 196 -19.75 12.26 34.80
C LEU A 196 -20.57 12.18 36.10
N ALA A 197 -20.06 11.50 37.13
CA ALA A 197 -20.73 11.41 38.43
C ALA A 197 -20.95 12.80 39.05
N GLU A 198 -19.94 13.67 39.00
CA GLU A 198 -20.07 15.06 39.46
C GLU A 198 -21.09 15.87 38.64
N LEU A 199 -21.13 15.69 37.32
CA LEU A 199 -22.13 16.35 36.46
C LEU A 199 -23.54 15.78 36.64
N ASP A 200 -23.67 14.49 36.94
CA ASP A 200 -24.95 13.85 37.26
C ASP A 200 -25.50 14.34 38.59
N GLU A 201 -24.65 14.55 39.61
CA GLU A 201 -25.02 15.14 40.89
C GLU A 201 -25.38 16.63 40.75
N LEU A 202 -24.60 17.39 39.96
CA LEU A 202 -24.86 18.80 39.71
C LEU A 202 -26.14 19.02 38.88
N ASP A 203 -26.46 18.10 37.98
CA ASP A 203 -27.63 18.13 37.08
C ASP A 203 -27.85 19.49 36.39
N PRO A 204 -26.84 20.02 35.66
CA PRO A 204 -26.93 21.32 35.01
C PRO A 204 -28.03 21.31 33.93
N ARG A 205 -28.82 22.38 33.88
CA ARG A 205 -29.89 22.55 32.89
C ARG A 205 -29.48 23.53 31.79
N PRO A 206 -30.04 23.39 30.57
CA PRO A 206 -29.92 24.41 29.54
C PRO A 206 -30.41 25.76 30.07
N ASP A 207 -29.73 26.85 29.69
CA ASP A 207 -30.07 28.24 30.02
C ASP A 207 -30.10 28.62 31.52
N GLU A 208 -29.72 27.70 32.41
CA GLU A 208 -29.79 27.86 33.86
C GLU A 208 -28.93 29.02 34.39
N GLU A 209 -27.71 29.22 33.84
CA GLU A 209 -26.87 30.35 34.25
C GLU A 209 -27.52 31.70 33.91
N THR A 210 -28.16 31.81 32.75
CA THR A 210 -28.81 33.04 32.29
C THR A 210 -30.01 33.36 33.17
N GLU A 211 -30.82 32.36 33.50
CA GLU A 211 -31.98 32.51 34.39
C GLU A 211 -31.54 32.93 35.80
N LEU A 212 -30.59 32.21 36.39
CA LEU A 212 -30.09 32.52 37.74
C LEU A 212 -29.37 33.87 37.80
N ALA A 213 -28.64 34.27 36.76
CA ALA A 213 -27.98 35.57 36.71
C ALA A 213 -29.01 36.71 36.66
N GLY A 214 -30.09 36.54 35.89
CA GLY A 214 -31.22 37.47 35.85
C GLY A 214 -31.93 37.58 37.20
N GLU A 215 -32.23 36.42 37.82
CA GLU A 215 -32.86 36.37 39.14
C GLU A 215 -31.97 37.03 40.21
N ARG A 216 -30.67 36.72 40.24
CA ARG A 216 -29.70 37.32 41.17
C ARG A 216 -29.64 38.84 41.05
N ALA A 217 -29.70 39.38 39.82
CA ALA A 217 -29.70 40.82 39.60
C ALA A 217 -30.94 41.51 40.19
N ILE A 218 -32.12 40.89 40.02
CA ILE A 218 -33.39 41.39 40.57
C ILE A 218 -33.38 41.30 42.10
N LEU A 219 -33.01 40.14 42.65
CA LEU A 219 -32.98 39.88 44.09
C LEU A 219 -31.97 40.78 44.81
N GLY A 220 -30.76 40.95 44.25
CA GLY A 220 -29.74 41.82 44.83
C GLY A 220 -30.14 43.31 44.79
N ALA A 221 -30.84 43.74 43.74
CA ALA A 221 -31.40 45.10 43.70
C ALA A 221 -32.51 45.30 44.75
N ALA A 222 -33.37 44.29 44.94
CA ALA A 222 -34.43 44.32 45.95
C ALA A 222 -33.87 44.34 47.38
N GLU A 223 -32.89 43.49 47.70
CA GLU A 223 -32.25 43.47 49.04
C GLU A 223 -31.61 44.82 49.38
N LYS A 224 -30.88 45.42 48.42
CA LYS A 224 -30.30 46.75 48.60
C LYS A 224 -31.36 47.83 48.79
N ALA A 225 -32.43 47.81 48.00
CA ALA A 225 -33.54 48.75 48.13
C ALA A 225 -34.25 48.64 49.48
N ILE A 226 -34.45 47.42 50.00
CA ILE A 226 -35.02 47.18 51.33
C ILE A 226 -34.08 47.73 52.41
N GLY A 227 -32.76 47.53 52.28
CA GLY A 227 -31.76 48.14 53.16
C GLY A 227 -31.84 49.66 53.18
N ASP A 228 -31.87 50.29 52.01
CA ASP A 228 -31.99 51.75 51.85
C ASP A 228 -33.30 52.29 52.46
N LEU A 229 -34.42 51.55 52.32
CA LEU A 229 -35.72 51.91 52.91
C LEU A 229 -35.74 51.74 54.43
N ALA A 230 -35.10 50.70 54.97
CA ALA A 230 -34.95 50.52 56.41
C ALA A 230 -34.13 51.66 57.03
N ASP A 231 -33.08 52.09 56.34
CA ASP A 231 -32.28 53.26 56.73
C ASP A 231 -33.11 54.56 56.66
N ALA A 232 -33.89 54.76 55.59
CA ALA A 232 -34.79 55.90 55.47
C ALA A 232 -35.83 55.95 56.61
N ARG A 233 -36.44 54.81 56.95
CA ARG A 233 -37.37 54.67 58.09
C ARG A 233 -36.71 55.06 59.41
N SER A 234 -35.46 54.64 59.62
CA SER A 234 -34.67 54.99 60.81
C SER A 234 -34.38 56.49 60.89
N GLN A 235 -34.02 57.12 59.77
CA GLN A 235 -33.73 58.56 59.68
C GLN A 235 -34.97 59.44 59.89
N LEU A 236 -36.15 58.97 59.48
CA LEU A 236 -37.45 59.60 59.82
C LEU A 236 -37.78 59.51 61.32
N GLY A 237 -36.90 58.96 62.14
CA GLY A 237 -37.05 58.86 63.59
C GLY A 237 -37.92 57.69 64.05
N GLY A 238 -38.43 56.87 63.12
CA GLY A 238 -39.32 55.74 63.39
C GLY A 238 -40.39 56.07 64.45
N ASP A 239 -40.59 55.16 65.40
CA ASP A 239 -41.57 55.35 66.48
C ASP A 239 -41.18 56.48 67.46
N LYS A 240 -39.92 56.93 67.46
CA LYS A 240 -39.42 57.96 68.39
C LYS A 240 -39.88 59.36 67.99
N LEU A 241 -40.10 59.62 66.70
CA LEU A 241 -40.57 60.94 66.25
C LEU A 241 -42.03 61.18 66.68
N SER A 242 -42.92 60.23 66.41
CA SER A 242 -44.34 60.31 66.81
C SER A 242 -44.47 60.47 68.34
N GLN A 243 -43.66 59.75 69.14
CA GLN A 243 -43.61 59.93 70.60
C GLN A 243 -43.21 61.36 71.02
N LYS A 244 -42.20 61.95 70.36
CA LYS A 244 -41.75 63.32 70.65
C LYS A 244 -42.78 64.37 70.25
N LEU A 245 -43.42 64.21 69.09
CA LEU A 245 -44.47 65.11 68.60
C LEU A 245 -45.71 65.03 69.49
N SER A 246 -46.14 63.84 69.89
CA SER A 246 -47.21 63.63 70.87
C SER A 246 -46.92 64.30 72.22
N ALA A 247 -45.70 64.21 72.72
CA ALA A 247 -45.29 64.88 73.96
C ALA A 247 -45.29 66.41 73.81
N ALA A 248 -44.82 66.93 72.68
CA ALA A 248 -44.84 68.36 72.37
C ALA A 248 -46.28 68.89 72.27
N LEU A 249 -47.17 68.17 71.60
CA LEU A 249 -48.58 68.52 71.47
C LEU A 249 -49.26 68.62 72.84
N ARG A 250 -49.07 67.61 73.71
CA ARG A 250 -49.58 67.63 75.09
C ARG A 250 -49.07 68.84 75.88
N ALA A 251 -47.79 69.18 75.74
CA ALA A 251 -47.20 70.31 76.45
C ALA A 251 -47.83 71.66 76.00
N VAL A 252 -48.05 71.84 74.70
CA VAL A 252 -48.71 73.04 74.15
C VAL A 252 -50.18 73.10 74.58
N GLU A 253 -50.87 71.96 74.57
CA GLU A 253 -52.28 71.88 74.98
C GLU A 253 -52.46 72.16 76.48
N HIS A 254 -51.52 71.69 77.32
CA HIS A 254 -51.46 72.07 78.73
C HIS A 254 -51.20 73.57 78.93
N ALA A 255 -50.34 74.18 78.11
CA ALA A 255 -50.10 75.62 78.16
C ALA A 255 -51.36 76.41 77.77
N ARG A 256 -52.09 75.97 76.73
CA ARG A 256 -53.37 76.53 76.30
C ARG A 256 -54.44 76.45 77.39
N THR A 257 -54.60 75.26 78.00
CA THR A 257 -55.56 75.02 79.09
C THR A 257 -55.28 75.93 80.30
N ARG A 258 -54.02 76.07 80.71
CA ARG A 258 -53.64 76.95 81.83
C ARG A 258 -53.93 78.42 81.54
N ALA A 259 -53.66 78.88 80.32
CA ALA A 259 -53.96 80.25 79.91
C ALA A 259 -55.47 80.55 79.94
N GLY A 260 -56.31 79.60 79.52
CA GLY A 260 -57.77 79.71 79.61
C GLY A 260 -58.30 79.74 81.05
N GLN A 261 -57.79 78.87 81.93
CA GLN A 261 -58.17 78.83 83.34
C GLN A 261 -57.78 80.10 84.13
N ALA A 262 -56.76 80.83 83.67
CA ALA A 262 -56.34 82.11 84.25
C ALA A 262 -57.26 83.30 83.88
N GLY A 263 -58.38 83.06 83.18
CA GLY A 263 -59.35 84.11 82.82
C GLY A 263 -59.03 84.85 81.51
N THR A 264 -58.13 84.30 80.68
CA THR A 264 -57.82 84.88 79.36
C THR A 264 -59.01 84.69 78.42
N ASP A 265 -59.47 85.78 77.78
CA ASP A 265 -60.54 85.75 76.78
C ASP A 265 -60.23 84.76 75.65
N PRO A 266 -61.17 83.89 75.22
CA PRO A 266 -61.01 82.98 74.08
C PRO A 266 -60.46 83.62 72.80
N GLU A 267 -60.72 84.90 72.55
CA GLU A 267 -60.21 85.61 71.36
C GLU A 267 -58.82 86.26 71.56
N HIS A 268 -58.19 86.07 72.72
CA HIS A 268 -56.90 86.68 73.01
C HIS A 268 -55.79 86.14 72.07
N PRO A 269 -54.92 87.00 71.50
CA PRO A 269 -53.89 86.60 70.53
C PRO A 269 -52.93 85.49 71.02
N LEU A 270 -52.71 85.37 72.33
CA LEU A 270 -51.91 84.29 72.93
C LEU A 270 -52.57 82.91 72.72
N LEU A 271 -53.87 82.78 72.96
CA LEU A 271 -54.60 81.51 72.81
C LEU A 271 -54.67 81.11 71.34
N GLN A 272 -54.86 82.08 70.44
CA GLN A 272 -54.79 81.85 68.98
C GLN A 272 -53.40 81.32 68.56
N LYS A 273 -52.31 81.89 69.09
CA LYS A 273 -50.94 81.41 68.82
C LYS A 273 -50.69 80.00 69.37
N LEU A 274 -51.21 79.67 70.55
CA LEU A 274 -51.10 78.33 71.13
C LEU A 274 -51.94 77.30 70.36
N SER A 275 -53.14 77.67 69.89
CA SER A 275 -53.95 76.84 68.98
C SER A 275 -53.21 76.58 67.68
N ALA A 276 -52.67 77.63 67.04
CA ALA A 276 -51.89 77.50 65.83
C ALA A 276 -50.64 76.63 66.01
N ALA A 277 -49.98 76.69 67.17
CA ALA A 277 -48.84 75.82 67.50
C ALA A 277 -49.26 74.35 67.70
N ALA A 278 -50.38 74.10 68.41
CA ALA A 278 -50.92 72.76 68.58
C ALA A 278 -51.33 72.14 67.24
N GLU A 279 -52.08 72.89 66.42
CA GLU A 279 -52.48 72.48 65.07
C GLU A 279 -51.28 72.24 64.15
N ALA A 280 -50.21 73.03 64.27
CA ALA A 280 -48.99 72.81 63.49
C ALA A 280 -48.27 71.51 63.89
N ILE A 281 -48.20 71.20 65.19
CA ILE A 281 -47.62 69.94 65.68
C ILE A 281 -48.48 68.75 65.27
N ASP A 282 -49.81 68.86 65.40
CA ASP A 282 -50.77 67.82 65.02
C ASP A 282 -50.68 67.49 63.52
N ARG A 283 -50.67 68.51 62.64
CA ARG A 283 -50.42 68.32 61.20
C ARG A 283 -49.08 67.64 60.93
N THR A 284 -48.02 68.07 61.61
CA THR A 284 -46.68 67.46 61.44
C THR A 284 -46.67 65.99 61.88
N MET A 285 -47.43 65.63 62.90
CA MET A 285 -47.55 64.25 63.39
C MET A 285 -48.27 63.37 62.38
N VAL A 286 -49.39 63.84 61.81
CA VAL A 286 -50.13 63.13 60.75
C VAL A 286 -49.24 62.90 59.53
N GLU A 287 -48.56 63.95 59.05
CA GLU A 287 -47.67 63.87 57.88
C GLU A 287 -46.46 62.94 58.13
N ALA A 288 -45.92 62.91 59.36
CA ALA A 288 -44.83 62.01 59.72
C ALA A 288 -45.27 60.53 59.75
N GLU A 289 -46.46 60.25 60.27
CA GLU A 289 -47.04 58.90 60.28
C GLU A 289 -47.35 58.42 58.87
N GLU A 290 -47.88 59.30 58.01
CA GLU A 290 -48.10 59.00 56.60
C GLU A 290 -46.79 58.72 55.85
N ALA A 291 -45.75 59.54 56.07
CA ALA A 291 -44.44 59.30 55.47
C ALA A 291 -43.84 57.94 55.87
N ILE A 292 -43.94 57.57 57.16
CA ILE A 292 -43.49 56.26 57.66
C ILE A 292 -44.31 55.12 57.02
N ALA A 293 -45.63 55.26 56.95
CA ALA A 293 -46.50 54.27 56.32
C ALA A 293 -46.20 54.10 54.83
N CYS A 294 -45.88 55.19 54.10
CA CYS A 294 -45.45 55.12 52.71
C CYS A 294 -44.12 54.38 52.54
N VAL A 295 -43.14 54.60 53.42
CA VAL A 295 -41.86 53.86 53.40
C VAL A 295 -42.07 52.38 53.68
N ASP A 296 -42.93 52.03 54.66
CA ASP A 296 -43.27 50.63 54.95
C ASP A 296 -44.00 49.95 53.79
N ALA A 297 -44.96 50.65 53.18
CA ALA A 297 -45.67 50.15 52.01
C ALA A 297 -44.72 49.91 50.83
N ALA A 298 -43.74 50.80 50.62
CA ALA A 298 -42.71 50.62 49.60
C ALA A 298 -41.79 49.41 49.90
N ALA A 299 -41.42 49.20 51.17
CA ALA A 299 -40.62 48.04 51.56
C ALA A 299 -41.37 46.71 51.38
N ASN A 300 -42.66 46.68 51.74
CA ASN A 300 -43.52 45.50 51.59
C ASN A 300 -43.89 45.17 50.13
N ALA A 301 -43.68 46.12 49.20
CA ALA A 301 -43.92 45.88 47.77
C ALA A 301 -42.84 45.01 47.12
N PHE A 302 -41.68 44.84 47.77
CA PHE A 302 -40.64 43.92 47.31
C PHE A 302 -40.94 42.49 47.78
N ASP A 303 -41.01 41.56 46.83
CA ASP A 303 -41.14 40.13 47.09
C ASP A 303 -39.78 39.58 47.58
N PHE A 304 -39.55 39.62 48.89
CA PHE A 304 -38.30 39.20 49.51
C PHE A 304 -38.48 37.91 50.30
N GLU A 305 -37.95 36.81 49.75
CA GLU A 305 -37.83 35.53 50.44
C GLU A 305 -36.40 35.40 51.03
N PRO A 306 -36.26 35.27 52.37
CA PRO A 306 -34.95 35.16 53.00
C PRO A 306 -34.13 33.96 52.47
N GLY A 307 -32.88 34.22 52.08
CA GLY A 307 -31.93 33.20 51.60
C GLY A 307 -32.14 32.75 50.15
N ARG A 308 -33.08 33.33 49.40
CA ARG A 308 -33.27 33.00 47.97
C ARG A 308 -32.12 33.52 47.11
N LEU A 309 -31.58 34.71 47.43
CA LEU A 309 -30.38 35.24 46.80
C LEU A 309 -29.18 34.32 47.04
N ASP A 310 -28.93 33.95 48.30
CA ASP A 310 -27.82 33.05 48.66
C ASP A 310 -27.89 31.72 47.91
N LYS A 311 -29.07 31.09 47.82
CA LYS A 311 -29.27 29.86 47.05
C LYS A 311 -28.95 30.04 45.57
N ALA A 312 -29.38 31.15 44.95
CA ALA A 312 -29.08 31.43 43.56
C ALA A 312 -27.58 31.66 43.34
N GLU A 313 -26.89 32.32 44.27
CA GLU A 313 -25.44 32.54 44.21
C GLU A 313 -24.64 31.24 44.42
N GLU A 314 -25.03 30.40 45.38
CA GLU A 314 -24.44 29.08 45.62
C GLU A 314 -24.57 28.19 44.38
N ARG A 315 -25.75 28.18 43.75
CA ARG A 315 -26.00 27.41 42.52
C ARG A 315 -25.14 27.92 41.35
N LEU A 316 -25.08 29.24 41.14
CA LEU A 316 -24.21 29.84 40.12
C LEU A 316 -22.72 29.53 40.37
N PHE A 317 -22.28 29.54 41.63
CA PHE A 317 -20.91 29.21 41.98
C PHE A 317 -20.58 27.75 41.67
N ALA A 318 -21.48 26.82 42.01
CA ALA A 318 -21.32 25.40 41.71
C ALA A 318 -21.20 25.14 40.20
N LEU A 319 -22.09 25.74 39.39
CA LEU A 319 -22.05 25.65 37.93
C LEU A 319 -20.72 26.17 37.35
N ARG A 320 -20.24 27.33 37.82
CA ARG A 320 -18.97 27.92 37.37
C ARG A 320 -17.74 27.17 37.87
N ALA A 321 -17.81 26.52 39.02
CA ALA A 321 -16.74 25.66 39.52
C ALA A 321 -16.58 24.42 38.63
N ALA A 322 -17.69 23.76 38.28
CA ALA A 322 -17.68 22.63 37.35
C ALA A 322 -17.18 23.02 35.95
N ALA A 323 -17.65 24.15 35.40
CA ALA A 323 -17.18 24.69 34.13
C ALA A 323 -15.67 24.94 34.11
N ARG A 324 -15.11 25.51 35.19
CA ARG A 324 -13.66 25.70 35.34
C ARG A 324 -12.90 24.39 35.45
N LYS A 325 -13.40 23.42 36.25
CA LYS A 325 -12.77 22.10 36.41
C LYS A 325 -12.69 21.36 35.07
N LEU A 326 -13.76 21.43 34.29
CA LEU A 326 -13.90 20.72 33.00
C LEU A 326 -13.44 21.55 31.80
N ASN A 327 -12.85 22.73 32.05
CA ASN A 327 -12.34 23.66 31.04
C ASN A 327 -13.36 23.94 29.89
N THR A 328 -14.60 24.24 30.28
CA THR A 328 -15.70 24.51 29.35
C THR A 328 -16.55 25.70 29.82
N SER A 329 -17.56 26.08 29.05
CA SER A 329 -18.57 27.06 29.48
C SER A 329 -19.71 26.37 30.25
N VAL A 330 -20.41 27.11 31.12
CA VAL A 330 -21.56 26.58 31.87
C VAL A 330 -22.66 26.08 30.91
N GLU A 331 -22.91 26.84 29.83
CA GLU A 331 -23.88 26.48 28.77
C GLU A 331 -23.58 25.12 28.12
N SER A 332 -22.30 24.72 28.08
CA SER A 332 -21.87 23.47 27.46
C SER A 332 -21.89 22.27 28.40
N LEU A 333 -22.10 22.46 29.72
CA LEU A 333 -22.10 21.37 30.70
C LEU A 333 -23.15 20.28 30.41
N PRO A 334 -24.41 20.60 30.02
CA PRO A 334 -25.39 19.57 29.69
C PRO A 334 -24.99 18.71 28.48
N VAL A 335 -24.39 19.34 27.46
CA VAL A 335 -23.91 18.64 26.25
C VAL A 335 -22.71 17.76 26.60
N LEU A 336 -21.79 18.28 27.42
CA LEU A 336 -20.61 17.55 27.87
C LEU A 336 -21.00 16.31 28.70
N ARG A 337 -22.01 16.42 29.56
CA ARG A 337 -22.58 15.31 30.33
C ARG A 337 -23.07 14.17 29.44
N VAL A 338 -23.83 14.50 28.37
CA VAL A 338 -24.28 13.50 27.39
C VAL A 338 -23.08 12.85 26.69
N ARG A 339 -22.10 13.67 26.27
CA ARG A 339 -20.89 13.17 25.61
C ARG A 339 -20.08 12.20 26.47
N PHE A 340 -19.87 12.49 27.75
CA PHE A 340 -19.17 11.58 28.65
C PHE A 340 -19.91 10.26 28.83
N ARG A 341 -21.24 10.30 28.92
CA ARG A 341 -22.08 9.10 29.00
C ARG A 341 -21.94 8.23 27.73
N ASP A 342 -21.97 8.84 26.55
CA ASP A 342 -21.79 8.13 25.29
C ASP A 342 -20.38 7.53 25.15
N GLN A 343 -19.34 8.26 25.59
CA GLN A 343 -17.97 7.76 25.61
C GLN A 343 -17.80 6.55 26.53
N LEU A 344 -18.38 6.57 27.73
CA LEU A 344 -18.34 5.45 28.66
C LEU A 344 -19.11 4.23 28.14
N ARG A 345 -20.28 4.44 27.51
CA ARG A 345 -21.03 3.37 26.87
C ARG A 345 -20.23 2.69 25.74
N LEU A 346 -19.48 3.47 24.96
CA LEU A 346 -18.61 2.93 23.91
C LEU A 346 -17.49 2.04 24.47
N ILE A 347 -17.02 2.32 25.68
CA ILE A 347 -16.04 1.51 26.41
C ILE A 347 -16.68 0.18 26.84
N GLU A 348 -17.90 0.22 27.37
CA GLU A 348 -18.66 -0.96 27.80
C GLU A 348 -18.99 -1.89 26.62
N ASP A 349 -19.52 -1.35 25.53
CA ASP A 349 -19.86 -2.10 24.30
C ASP A 349 -18.60 -2.56 23.52
N GLY A 350 -17.45 -1.93 23.76
CA GLY A 350 -16.18 -2.22 23.09
C GLY A 350 -15.62 -3.61 23.38
N ALA A 351 -15.87 -4.16 24.57
CA ALA A 351 -15.39 -5.49 24.96
C ALA A 351 -16.06 -6.62 24.15
N GLU A 352 -17.38 -6.49 23.90
CA GLU A 352 -18.12 -7.43 23.06
C GLU A 352 -17.68 -7.31 21.59
N ALA A 353 -17.50 -6.08 21.10
CA ALA A 353 -17.01 -5.82 19.74
C ALA A 353 -15.61 -6.43 19.51
N ILE A 354 -14.68 -6.27 20.46
CA ILE A 354 -13.35 -6.90 20.41
C ILE A 354 -13.48 -8.42 20.39
N THR A 355 -14.30 -8.99 21.27
CA THR A 355 -14.50 -10.45 21.33
C THR A 355 -15.07 -11.00 20.01
N ALA A 356 -16.03 -10.29 19.41
CA ALA A 356 -16.59 -10.65 18.11
C ALA A 356 -15.55 -10.55 16.98
N ALA A 357 -14.74 -9.48 16.97
CA ALA A 357 -13.67 -9.29 16.00
C ALA A 357 -12.56 -10.35 16.14
N GLU A 358 -12.19 -10.74 17.37
CA GLU A 358 -11.22 -11.81 17.62
C GLU A 358 -11.72 -13.17 17.13
N ARG A 359 -13.01 -13.48 17.34
CA ARG A 359 -13.64 -14.69 16.76
C ARG A 359 -13.60 -14.66 15.24
N ALA A 360 -13.91 -13.53 14.62
CA ALA A 360 -13.84 -13.37 13.17
C ALA A 360 -12.41 -13.52 12.64
N ALA A 361 -11.41 -12.96 13.33
CA ALA A 361 -10.00 -13.13 12.98
C ALA A 361 -9.54 -14.59 13.13
N SER A 362 -9.98 -15.30 14.18
CA SER A 362 -9.71 -16.73 14.35
C SER A 362 -10.30 -17.56 13.20
N ALA A 363 -11.57 -17.32 12.86
CA ALA A 363 -12.23 -18.01 11.74
C ALA A 363 -11.55 -17.70 10.39
N ALA A 364 -11.13 -16.45 10.16
CA ALA A 364 -10.37 -16.08 8.96
C ALA A 364 -8.99 -16.76 8.92
N ARG A 365 -8.35 -16.96 10.08
CA ARG A 365 -7.07 -17.65 10.20
C ARG A 365 -7.18 -19.14 9.89
N GLU A 366 -8.22 -19.80 10.39
CA GLU A 366 -8.53 -21.20 10.07
C GLU A 366 -8.84 -21.36 8.57
N ALA A 367 -9.63 -20.45 8.01
CA ALA A 367 -9.94 -20.46 6.57
C ALA A 367 -8.67 -20.30 5.71
N TYR A 368 -7.75 -19.42 6.11
CA TYR A 368 -6.45 -19.29 5.45
C TYR A 368 -5.62 -20.58 5.58
N ASP A 369 -5.56 -21.20 6.77
CA ASP A 369 -4.80 -22.45 6.96
C ASP A 369 -5.31 -23.58 6.06
N VAL A 370 -6.63 -23.72 5.95
CA VAL A 370 -7.23 -24.70 5.05
C VAL A 370 -6.88 -24.39 3.60
N ALA A 371 -7.01 -23.14 3.15
CA ALA A 371 -6.66 -22.75 1.79
C ALA A 371 -5.17 -22.97 1.48
N ALA A 372 -4.28 -22.60 2.41
CA ALA A 372 -2.84 -22.79 2.29
C ALA A 372 -2.48 -24.27 2.23
N MET A 373 -3.08 -25.11 3.08
CA MET A 373 -2.86 -26.57 3.06
C MET A 373 -3.28 -27.19 1.72
N LEU A 374 -4.41 -26.75 1.14
CA LEU A 374 -4.85 -27.20 -0.18
C LEU A 374 -3.88 -26.76 -1.29
N LEU A 375 -3.37 -25.53 -1.23
CA LEU A 375 -2.36 -25.04 -2.18
C LEU A 375 -1.05 -25.85 -2.07
N THR A 376 -0.55 -26.09 -0.86
CA THR A 376 0.67 -26.87 -0.64
C THR A 376 0.51 -28.31 -1.16
N SER A 377 -0.61 -28.97 -0.86
CA SER A 377 -0.88 -30.33 -1.39
C SER A 377 -0.94 -30.35 -2.92
N ALA A 378 -1.55 -29.33 -3.54
CA ALA A 378 -1.60 -29.21 -4.99
C ALA A 378 -0.20 -28.95 -5.60
N ARG A 379 0.65 -28.17 -4.92
CA ARG A 379 2.05 -27.94 -5.30
C ARG A 379 2.89 -29.20 -5.18
N GLU A 380 2.75 -29.98 -4.12
CA GLU A 380 3.43 -31.27 -3.95
C GLU A 380 3.07 -32.23 -5.09
N ALA A 381 1.79 -32.35 -5.42
CA ALA A 381 1.35 -33.16 -6.55
C ALA A 381 1.89 -32.65 -7.90
N ALA A 382 1.96 -31.32 -8.09
CA ALA A 382 2.57 -30.73 -9.28
C ALA A 382 4.08 -30.99 -9.33
N ALA A 383 4.76 -30.92 -8.19
CA ALA A 383 6.20 -31.17 -8.04
C ALA A 383 6.57 -32.61 -8.39
N GLU A 384 5.78 -33.59 -7.95
CA GLU A 384 5.98 -35.00 -8.30
C GLU A 384 5.86 -35.22 -9.82
N ARG A 385 4.81 -34.66 -10.44
CA ARG A 385 4.62 -34.74 -11.90
C ARG A 385 5.74 -34.04 -12.66
N LEU A 386 6.14 -32.85 -12.21
CA LEU A 386 7.24 -32.09 -12.84
C LEU A 386 8.54 -32.88 -12.74
N THR A 387 8.81 -33.44 -11.55
CA THR A 387 10.02 -34.24 -11.30
C THR A 387 10.07 -35.45 -12.23
N ALA A 388 8.98 -36.21 -12.35
CA ALA A 388 8.92 -37.35 -13.26
C ALA A 388 9.13 -36.94 -14.74
N SER A 389 8.54 -35.82 -15.16
CA SER A 389 8.69 -35.30 -16.52
C SER A 389 10.13 -34.88 -16.82
N VAL A 390 10.75 -34.10 -15.93
CA VAL A 390 12.15 -33.67 -16.05
C VAL A 390 13.08 -34.88 -16.08
N MET A 391 12.91 -35.84 -15.16
CA MET A 391 13.75 -37.05 -15.11
C MET A 391 13.65 -37.89 -16.40
N THR A 392 12.51 -37.88 -17.09
CA THR A 392 12.33 -38.55 -18.38
C THR A 392 13.14 -37.86 -19.49
N GLU A 393 13.34 -36.55 -19.40
CA GLU A 393 14.11 -35.77 -20.38
C GLU A 393 15.62 -35.80 -20.14
N LEU A 394 16.09 -36.00 -18.90
CA LEU A 394 17.51 -35.96 -18.57
C LEU A 394 18.33 -37.08 -19.21
N GLY A 395 17.81 -38.31 -19.25
CA GLY A 395 18.55 -39.47 -19.77
C GLY A 395 18.98 -39.32 -21.24
N PRO A 396 18.05 -39.05 -22.17
CA PRO A 396 18.36 -38.79 -23.58
C PRO A 396 19.38 -37.66 -23.82
N LEU A 397 19.51 -36.73 -22.87
CA LEU A 397 20.43 -35.59 -22.92
C LEU A 397 21.80 -35.89 -22.25
N LYS A 398 22.09 -37.18 -21.98
CA LYS A 398 23.32 -37.65 -21.32
C LYS A 398 23.50 -37.08 -19.91
N LEU A 399 22.37 -36.85 -19.23
CA LEU A 399 22.31 -36.42 -17.83
C LEU A 399 21.73 -37.54 -16.94
N ASP A 400 21.94 -38.80 -17.29
CA ASP A 400 21.35 -39.98 -16.62
C ASP A 400 21.72 -40.12 -15.14
N ARG A 401 22.84 -39.50 -14.75
CA ARG A 401 23.34 -39.49 -13.36
C ARG A 401 22.75 -38.36 -12.52
N ALA A 402 22.14 -37.37 -13.18
CA ALA A 402 21.55 -36.24 -12.50
C ALA A 402 20.21 -36.63 -11.87
N ARG A 403 19.91 -36.05 -10.72
CA ARG A 403 18.61 -36.15 -10.07
C ARG A 403 18.06 -34.75 -9.86
N PHE A 404 16.77 -34.59 -10.12
CA PHE A 404 16.05 -33.35 -9.90
C PHE A 404 15.03 -33.54 -8.77
N ARG A 405 14.82 -32.50 -7.97
CA ARG A 405 13.68 -32.41 -7.05
C ARG A 405 13.18 -30.99 -6.92
N VAL A 406 11.93 -30.86 -6.50
CA VAL A 406 11.36 -29.60 -6.04
C VAL A 406 11.34 -29.63 -4.52
N ALA A 407 12.04 -28.69 -3.88
CA ALA A 407 12.07 -28.51 -2.45
C ALA A 407 11.12 -27.39 -2.01
N PHE A 408 10.44 -27.61 -0.88
CA PHE A 408 9.58 -26.61 -0.25
C PHE A 408 10.21 -26.18 1.07
N GLU A 409 10.42 -24.88 1.22
CA GLU A 409 10.94 -24.25 2.44
C GLU A 409 9.81 -23.42 3.06
N PRO A 410 9.41 -23.66 4.33
CA PRO A 410 8.42 -22.82 4.99
C PRO A 410 8.88 -21.35 5.06
N VAL A 411 7.96 -20.42 4.80
CA VAL A 411 8.24 -18.98 4.95
C VAL A 411 8.48 -18.70 6.44
N ALA A 412 9.57 -17.98 6.72
CA ALA A 412 9.97 -17.63 8.09
C ALA A 412 8.82 -16.95 8.86
N GLU A 413 8.73 -17.28 10.15
CA GLU A 413 7.77 -16.72 11.12
C GLU A 413 6.30 -17.10 10.87
N GLY A 414 6.02 -18.08 10.02
CA GLY A 414 4.64 -18.50 9.75
C GLY A 414 3.80 -17.41 9.08
N ARG A 415 4.45 -16.52 8.32
CA ARG A 415 3.79 -15.43 7.60
C ARG A 415 2.73 -15.98 6.65
N ARG A 416 1.55 -15.37 6.72
CA ARG A 416 0.37 -15.72 5.91
C ARG A 416 0.23 -14.73 4.78
N GLY A 417 0.88 -15.04 3.66
CA GLY A 417 0.90 -14.18 2.48
C GLY A 417 -0.06 -14.65 1.39
N PRO A 418 -0.32 -13.81 0.38
CA PRO A 418 -1.19 -14.20 -0.74
C PRO A 418 -0.61 -15.32 -1.61
N LEU A 419 0.66 -15.68 -1.43
CA LEU A 419 1.38 -16.66 -2.25
C LEU A 419 1.57 -18.02 -1.55
N GLY A 420 0.95 -18.21 -0.38
CA GLY A 420 1.06 -19.41 0.44
C GLY A 420 2.03 -19.27 1.61
N VAL A 421 2.44 -20.41 2.15
CA VAL A 421 3.22 -20.54 3.40
C VAL A 421 4.63 -21.12 3.17
N GLU A 422 5.00 -21.31 1.91
CA GLU A 422 6.22 -21.93 1.47
C GLU A 422 6.85 -21.21 0.26
N THR A 423 8.17 -21.27 0.19
CA THR A 423 8.95 -20.96 -1.00
C THR A 423 9.37 -22.25 -1.68
N THR A 424 9.37 -22.22 -3.02
CA THR A 424 9.74 -23.36 -3.85
C THR A 424 11.15 -23.19 -4.38
N ARG A 425 11.95 -24.26 -4.35
CA ARG A 425 13.28 -24.31 -4.97
C ARG A 425 13.41 -25.53 -5.85
N PHE A 426 13.99 -25.33 -7.03
CA PHE A 426 14.43 -26.40 -7.91
C PHE A 426 15.86 -26.76 -7.55
N GLU A 427 16.07 -28.03 -7.23
CA GLU A 427 17.36 -28.54 -6.78
C GLU A 427 17.81 -29.70 -7.65
N ILE A 428 19.12 -29.78 -7.85
CA ILE A 428 19.76 -30.80 -8.66
C ILE A 428 20.90 -31.46 -7.88
N ALA A 429 21.06 -32.77 -8.09
CA ALA A 429 22.28 -33.49 -7.77
C ALA A 429 22.89 -33.95 -9.10
N THR A 430 24.04 -33.42 -9.48
CA THR A 430 24.63 -33.64 -10.82
C THR A 430 25.25 -35.02 -10.99
N ASN A 431 25.69 -35.66 -9.90
CA ASN A 431 26.35 -36.95 -9.92
C ASN A 431 25.80 -37.90 -8.85
N ALA A 432 25.97 -39.20 -9.08
CA ALA A 432 25.64 -40.21 -8.09
C ALA A 432 26.51 -40.02 -6.83
N GLY A 433 25.86 -39.76 -5.69
CA GLY A 433 26.52 -39.58 -4.39
C GLY A 433 26.73 -38.12 -3.97
N THR A 434 26.44 -37.12 -4.82
CA THR A 434 26.40 -35.71 -4.41
C THR A 434 25.04 -35.37 -3.79
N GLY A 435 25.03 -34.49 -2.78
CA GLY A 435 23.78 -33.95 -2.23
C GLY A 435 23.03 -33.09 -3.25
N PHE A 436 21.75 -32.84 -2.98
CA PHE A 436 20.97 -31.86 -3.73
C PHE A 436 21.45 -30.45 -3.41
N GLY A 437 21.54 -29.61 -4.43
CA GLY A 437 21.88 -28.20 -4.30
C GLY A 437 21.17 -27.34 -5.34
N PRO A 438 21.40 -26.03 -5.31
CA PRO A 438 20.83 -25.10 -6.28
C PRO A 438 21.34 -25.39 -7.71
N LEU A 439 20.61 -24.89 -8.71
CA LEU A 439 20.89 -25.16 -10.13
C LEU A 439 22.21 -24.54 -10.64
N ASP A 440 22.68 -23.48 -9.99
CA ASP A 440 23.98 -22.85 -10.27
C ASP A 440 25.18 -23.73 -9.86
N ALA A 441 24.96 -24.81 -9.10
CA ALA A 441 25.98 -25.80 -8.78
C ALA A 441 26.39 -26.68 -9.98
N ILE A 442 25.70 -26.56 -11.13
CA ILE A 442 26.08 -27.23 -12.37
C ILE A 442 27.34 -26.55 -12.94
N ALA A 443 28.48 -27.23 -12.84
CA ALA A 443 29.80 -26.67 -13.15
C ALA A 443 30.09 -26.44 -14.65
N SER A 444 29.32 -27.07 -15.56
CA SER A 444 29.54 -27.02 -17.01
C SER A 444 28.41 -26.28 -17.73
N GLY A 445 28.75 -25.24 -18.51
CA GLY A 445 27.77 -24.43 -19.26
C GLY A 445 26.92 -25.26 -20.23
N GLY A 446 27.52 -26.23 -20.93
CA GLY A 446 26.78 -27.15 -21.81
C GLY A 446 25.86 -28.13 -21.07
N GLU A 447 26.20 -28.52 -19.83
CA GLU A 447 25.30 -29.34 -19.00
C GLU A 447 24.11 -28.51 -18.49
N LEU A 448 24.36 -27.26 -18.09
CA LEU A 448 23.32 -26.33 -17.68
C LEU A 448 22.35 -26.02 -18.83
N ALA A 449 22.86 -25.74 -20.04
CA ALA A 449 22.03 -25.51 -21.22
C ALA A 449 21.16 -26.74 -21.57
N ARG A 450 21.72 -27.96 -21.46
CA ARG A 450 20.93 -29.20 -21.64
C ARG A 450 19.91 -29.41 -20.53
N PHE A 451 20.24 -29.09 -19.29
CA PHE A 451 19.30 -29.15 -18.17
C PHE A 451 18.16 -28.14 -18.35
N ALA A 452 18.47 -26.90 -18.73
CA ALA A 452 17.48 -25.88 -19.05
C ALA A 452 16.56 -26.33 -20.20
N LEU A 453 17.11 -26.94 -21.25
CA LEU A 453 16.33 -27.55 -22.33
C LEU A 453 15.39 -28.65 -21.79
N ALA A 454 15.88 -29.53 -20.91
CA ALA A 454 15.05 -30.57 -20.29
C ALA A 454 13.90 -29.97 -19.47
N MET A 455 14.20 -28.95 -18.65
CA MET A 455 13.23 -28.23 -17.84
C MET A 455 12.18 -27.54 -18.71
N LYS A 456 12.60 -26.76 -19.72
CA LYS A 456 11.68 -26.07 -20.63
C LYS A 456 10.83 -27.05 -21.43
N ALA A 457 11.43 -28.15 -21.89
CA ALA A 457 10.68 -29.19 -22.58
C ALA A 457 9.65 -29.90 -21.69
N ALA A 458 9.93 -30.06 -20.39
CA ALA A 458 8.98 -30.59 -19.41
C ALA A 458 7.87 -29.57 -19.06
N LEU A 459 8.22 -28.28 -18.98
CA LEU A 459 7.29 -27.19 -18.67
C LEU A 459 6.39 -26.80 -19.85
N ALA A 460 6.84 -27.02 -21.09
CA ALA A 460 6.11 -26.67 -22.32
C ALA A 460 4.83 -27.51 -22.57
N GLY A 461 4.46 -28.42 -21.67
CA GLY A 461 3.31 -29.31 -21.82
C GLY A 461 1.92 -28.67 -21.68
N ARG A 462 1.80 -27.35 -21.48
CA ARG A 462 0.51 -26.63 -21.46
C ARG A 462 0.46 -25.62 -22.59
N GLU A 463 -0.46 -25.83 -23.53
CA GLU A 463 -0.63 -25.03 -24.75
C GLU A 463 -1.08 -23.58 -24.45
N ASP A 464 -1.68 -23.34 -23.28
CA ASP A 464 -2.27 -22.05 -22.91
C ASP A 464 -1.26 -21.00 -22.39
N GLN A 465 0.04 -21.29 -22.39
CA GLN A 465 1.06 -20.38 -21.86
C GLN A 465 2.05 -19.90 -22.91
N ARG A 466 2.05 -18.58 -23.12
CA ARG A 466 3.03 -17.89 -23.96
C ARG A 466 4.43 -18.06 -23.39
N GLN A 467 5.33 -18.61 -24.19
CA GLN A 467 6.74 -18.72 -23.84
C GLN A 467 7.52 -17.51 -24.39
N PRO A 468 8.53 -16.99 -23.67
CA PRO A 468 9.46 -16.02 -24.22
C PRO A 468 10.27 -16.63 -25.37
N VAL A 469 10.95 -15.78 -26.13
CA VAL A 469 11.93 -16.24 -27.12
C VAL A 469 13.07 -16.93 -26.36
N MET A 470 13.39 -18.16 -26.72
CA MET A 470 14.44 -18.93 -26.04
C MET A 470 15.69 -19.02 -26.90
N ILE A 471 16.84 -18.73 -26.32
CA ILE A 471 18.13 -18.80 -26.99
C ILE A 471 18.97 -19.85 -26.29
N PHE A 472 19.39 -20.87 -27.02
CA PHE A 472 20.29 -21.91 -26.54
C PHE A 472 21.66 -21.74 -27.17
N ASP A 473 22.66 -21.47 -26.33
CA ASP A 473 24.08 -21.46 -26.72
C ASP A 473 24.78 -22.67 -26.10
N GLU A 474 25.70 -23.26 -26.85
CA GLU A 474 26.52 -24.42 -26.42
C GLU A 474 25.73 -25.66 -25.92
N VAL A 475 24.45 -25.79 -26.23
CA VAL A 475 23.61 -26.93 -25.78
C VAL A 475 24.12 -28.29 -26.29
N ASP A 476 24.79 -28.29 -27.44
CA ASP A 476 25.42 -29.45 -28.06
C ASP A 476 26.92 -29.58 -27.74
N GLN A 477 27.47 -28.74 -26.86
CA GLN A 477 28.88 -28.79 -26.49
C GLN A 477 29.22 -30.08 -25.73
N GLY A 478 30.30 -30.75 -26.18
CA GLY A 478 30.80 -31.98 -25.58
C GLY A 478 29.94 -33.22 -25.83
N VAL A 479 28.96 -33.14 -26.74
CA VAL A 479 28.07 -34.25 -27.11
C VAL A 479 28.01 -34.46 -28.62
N GLY A 480 27.75 -35.70 -29.04
CA GLY A 480 27.71 -36.07 -30.45
C GLY A 480 26.84 -37.30 -30.71
N GLY A 481 26.58 -37.60 -31.98
CA GLY A 481 25.80 -38.77 -32.39
C GLY A 481 24.36 -38.74 -31.84
N ALA A 482 23.96 -39.81 -31.16
CA ALA A 482 22.59 -39.98 -30.65
C ALA A 482 22.17 -38.87 -29.67
N VAL A 483 23.09 -38.36 -28.85
CA VAL A 483 22.79 -37.31 -27.87
C VAL A 483 22.50 -35.98 -28.58
N ALA A 484 23.28 -35.62 -29.59
CA ALA A 484 23.04 -34.41 -30.38
C ALA A 484 21.71 -34.51 -31.17
N SER A 485 21.37 -35.69 -31.67
CA SER A 485 20.06 -35.93 -32.28
C SER A 485 18.92 -35.79 -31.28
N ALA A 486 19.11 -36.23 -30.03
CA ALA A 486 18.11 -36.04 -28.97
C ALA A 486 17.91 -34.55 -28.64
N VAL A 487 19.01 -33.79 -28.49
CA VAL A 487 18.99 -32.33 -28.30
C VAL A 487 18.20 -31.65 -29.42
N GLY A 488 18.52 -31.94 -30.69
CA GLY A 488 17.82 -31.37 -31.84
C GLY A 488 16.31 -31.67 -31.84
N ALA A 489 15.93 -32.91 -31.51
CA ALA A 489 14.52 -33.30 -31.42
C ALA A 489 13.76 -32.54 -30.32
N ARG A 490 14.40 -32.27 -29.17
CA ARG A 490 13.78 -31.49 -28.08
C ARG A 490 13.63 -30.02 -28.44
N LEU A 491 14.66 -29.42 -29.06
CA LEU A 491 14.60 -28.03 -29.54
C LEU A 491 13.48 -27.86 -30.57
N GLN A 492 13.36 -28.80 -31.51
CA GLN A 492 12.28 -28.79 -32.50
C GLN A 492 10.91 -28.90 -31.83
N ARG A 493 10.74 -29.82 -30.87
CA ARG A 493 9.49 -29.97 -30.11
C ARG A 493 9.15 -28.70 -29.32
N LEU A 494 10.13 -28.08 -28.67
CA LEU A 494 9.94 -26.83 -27.93
C LEU A 494 9.51 -25.69 -28.87
N SER A 495 10.04 -25.68 -30.10
CA SER A 495 9.73 -24.65 -31.08
C SER A 495 8.30 -24.68 -31.64
N THR A 496 7.49 -25.69 -31.31
CA THR A 496 6.07 -25.69 -31.71
C THR A 496 5.24 -24.72 -30.87
N GLY A 497 5.65 -24.43 -29.63
CA GLY A 497 4.97 -23.51 -28.71
C GLY A 497 5.77 -22.25 -28.36
N ALA A 498 7.03 -22.17 -28.79
CA ALA A 498 7.93 -21.05 -28.52
C ALA A 498 8.77 -20.71 -29.76
N GLN A 499 9.30 -19.50 -29.83
CA GLN A 499 10.36 -19.17 -30.78
C GLN A 499 11.71 -19.56 -30.17
N VAL A 500 12.49 -20.38 -30.88
CA VAL A 500 13.75 -20.92 -30.38
C VAL A 500 14.89 -20.58 -31.34
N LEU A 501 15.95 -19.98 -30.82
CA LEU A 501 17.21 -19.77 -31.53
C LEU A 501 18.27 -20.68 -30.91
N VAL A 502 19.02 -21.41 -31.73
CA VAL A 502 20.11 -22.26 -31.25
C VAL A 502 21.40 -21.99 -31.99
N VAL A 503 22.47 -21.77 -31.23
CA VAL A 503 23.83 -21.75 -31.76
C VAL A 503 24.40 -23.16 -31.68
N THR A 504 24.74 -23.73 -32.83
CA THR A 504 25.12 -25.15 -32.91
C THR A 504 26.29 -25.37 -33.86
N HIS A 505 27.05 -26.43 -33.57
CA HIS A 505 28.07 -26.99 -34.46
C HIS A 505 27.73 -28.43 -34.87
N SER A 506 26.68 -29.01 -34.29
CA SER A 506 26.17 -30.34 -34.62
C SER A 506 25.32 -30.31 -35.90
N PRO A 507 25.66 -31.12 -36.92
CA PRO A 507 24.78 -31.29 -38.09
C PRO A 507 23.44 -31.93 -37.71
N GLN A 508 23.39 -32.76 -36.65
CA GLN A 508 22.15 -33.37 -36.17
C GLN A 508 21.17 -32.35 -35.60
N VAL A 509 21.66 -31.31 -34.92
CA VAL A 509 20.83 -30.22 -34.39
C VAL A 509 20.46 -29.25 -35.53
N ALA A 510 21.43 -28.85 -36.35
CA ALA A 510 21.18 -27.95 -37.49
C ALA A 510 20.11 -28.48 -38.47
N ALA A 511 20.11 -29.80 -38.70
CA ALA A 511 19.12 -30.45 -39.55
C ALA A 511 17.67 -30.38 -39.03
N ARG A 512 17.45 -29.98 -37.77
CA ARG A 512 16.11 -29.82 -37.17
C ARG A 512 15.55 -28.41 -37.27
N GLY A 513 16.37 -27.44 -37.69
CA GLY A 513 15.95 -26.04 -37.86
C GLY A 513 14.90 -25.86 -38.94
N HIS A 514 13.95 -24.96 -38.68
CA HIS A 514 12.99 -24.44 -39.66
C HIS A 514 13.68 -23.38 -40.54
N ALA A 515 14.47 -22.50 -39.92
CA ALA A 515 15.33 -21.53 -40.60
C ALA A 515 16.80 -21.80 -40.26
N HIS A 516 17.70 -21.52 -41.21
CA HIS A 516 19.14 -21.77 -41.06
C HIS A 516 19.94 -20.53 -41.44
N TRP A 517 20.63 -19.96 -40.46
CA TRP A 517 21.56 -18.86 -40.63
C TRP A 517 23.01 -19.34 -40.56
N LYS A 518 23.81 -18.99 -41.55
CA LYS A 518 25.23 -19.32 -41.63
C LYS A 518 26.08 -18.08 -41.45
N VAL A 519 26.87 -18.06 -40.37
CA VAL A 519 27.84 -17.00 -40.11
C VAL A 519 29.11 -17.23 -40.93
N ARG A 520 29.51 -16.22 -41.72
CA ARG A 520 30.71 -16.24 -42.57
C ARG A 520 31.62 -15.07 -42.25
N LYS A 521 32.92 -15.32 -42.23
CA LYS A 521 33.95 -14.27 -42.27
C LYS A 521 34.30 -13.95 -43.71
N ALA A 522 34.30 -12.68 -44.06
CA ALA A 522 34.76 -12.16 -45.34
C ALA A 522 35.90 -11.17 -45.10
N ASP A 523 37.07 -11.44 -45.68
CA ASP A 523 38.17 -10.48 -45.70
C ASP A 523 38.02 -9.58 -46.94
N ALA A 524 37.72 -8.32 -46.70
CA ALA A 524 37.60 -7.32 -47.76
C ALA A 524 38.55 -6.14 -47.45
N GLY A 525 39.52 -5.89 -48.32
CA GLY A 525 40.41 -4.72 -48.20
C GLY A 525 41.31 -4.71 -46.96
N GLY A 526 41.66 -5.87 -46.40
CA GLY A 526 42.50 -5.98 -45.20
C GLY A 526 41.75 -5.88 -43.86
N LEU A 527 40.42 -5.78 -43.90
CA LEU A 527 39.54 -5.83 -42.74
C LEU A 527 38.70 -7.11 -42.79
N THR A 528 38.68 -7.85 -41.69
CA THR A 528 37.82 -9.02 -41.52
C THR A 528 36.43 -8.56 -41.09
N THR A 529 35.41 -8.92 -41.88
CA THR A 529 34.00 -8.62 -41.60
C THR A 529 33.22 -9.91 -41.38
N THR A 530 32.23 -9.88 -40.47
CA THR A 530 31.30 -10.98 -40.25
C THR A 530 29.97 -10.67 -40.94
N THR A 531 29.48 -11.62 -41.73
CA THR A 531 28.19 -11.60 -42.41
C THR A 531 27.38 -12.84 -42.04
N VAL A 532 26.05 -12.79 -42.21
CA VAL A 532 25.15 -13.92 -41.97
C VAL A 532 24.29 -14.12 -43.20
N ASP A 533 24.36 -15.34 -43.75
CA ASP A 533 23.55 -15.75 -44.89
C ASP A 533 22.34 -16.56 -44.38
N THR A 534 21.12 -16.18 -44.75
CA THR A 534 19.96 -17.07 -44.61
C THR A 534 20.01 -18.11 -45.73
N LEU A 535 20.05 -19.38 -45.36
CA LEU A 535 20.20 -20.49 -46.31
C LEU A 535 18.84 -20.97 -46.82
N ASP A 536 18.71 -21.09 -48.13
CA ASP A 536 17.63 -21.86 -48.75
C ASP A 536 17.84 -23.38 -48.58
N ASP A 537 16.88 -24.19 -49.05
CA ASP A 537 16.92 -25.65 -48.90
C ASP A 537 18.16 -26.30 -49.53
N GLU A 538 18.67 -25.78 -50.64
CA GLU A 538 19.84 -26.33 -51.32
C GLU A 538 21.13 -25.97 -50.58
N ALA A 539 21.30 -24.68 -50.25
CA ALA A 539 22.44 -24.19 -49.48
C ALA A 539 22.47 -24.81 -48.07
N ARG A 540 21.31 -25.05 -47.46
CA ARG A 540 21.16 -25.76 -46.19
C ARG A 540 21.66 -27.21 -46.28
N ARG A 541 21.30 -27.94 -47.35
CA ARG A 541 21.81 -29.31 -47.58
C ARG A 541 23.32 -29.34 -47.73
N GLU A 542 23.88 -28.43 -48.52
CA GLU A 542 25.33 -28.33 -48.70
C GLU A 542 26.04 -27.95 -47.38
N GLU A 543 25.46 -27.06 -46.59
CA GLU A 543 26.02 -26.68 -45.29
C GLU A 543 26.00 -27.85 -44.30
N ILE A 544 24.91 -28.61 -44.21
CA ILE A 544 24.84 -29.79 -43.34
C ILE A 544 25.82 -30.86 -43.84
N ALA A 545 25.96 -31.06 -45.16
CA ALA A 545 26.94 -31.97 -45.72
C ALA A 545 28.38 -31.54 -45.38
N ARG A 546 28.69 -30.24 -45.47
CA ARG A 546 29.97 -29.66 -45.03
C ARG A 546 30.22 -29.86 -43.53
N MET A 547 29.19 -29.70 -42.69
CA MET A 547 29.30 -29.96 -41.25
C MET A 547 29.58 -31.45 -40.95
N LEU A 548 29.16 -32.37 -41.82
CA LEU A 548 29.43 -33.81 -41.70
C LEU A 548 30.81 -34.22 -42.21
N SER A 549 31.24 -33.72 -43.38
CA SER A 549 32.48 -34.17 -44.05
C SER A 549 33.66 -33.20 -43.95
N GLY A 550 33.45 -32.00 -43.39
CA GLY A 550 34.47 -30.97 -43.26
C GLY A 550 34.65 -30.15 -44.55
N ALA A 551 35.91 -29.86 -44.90
CA ALA A 551 36.23 -28.93 -45.98
C ALA A 551 35.85 -29.43 -47.39
N VAL A 552 35.80 -30.75 -47.60
CA VAL A 552 35.44 -31.36 -48.88
C VAL A 552 34.06 -32.02 -48.75
N ILE A 553 33.09 -31.53 -49.52
CA ILE A 553 31.73 -32.08 -49.56
C ILE A 553 31.71 -33.27 -50.51
N THR A 554 31.43 -34.47 -49.98
CA THR A 554 31.31 -35.71 -50.78
C THR A 554 29.84 -36.06 -51.04
N ASP A 555 29.60 -36.94 -52.01
CA ASP A 555 28.24 -37.37 -52.34
C ASP A 555 27.59 -38.20 -51.22
N GLU A 556 28.40 -38.94 -50.45
CA GLU A 556 27.96 -39.64 -49.25
C GLU A 556 27.56 -38.64 -48.16
N ALA A 557 28.29 -37.54 -48.01
CA ALA A 557 27.96 -36.48 -47.06
C ALA A 557 26.62 -35.79 -47.42
N ARG A 558 26.40 -35.55 -48.72
CA ARG A 558 25.09 -35.06 -49.22
C ARG A 558 23.97 -36.05 -48.95
N ALA A 559 24.21 -37.35 -49.15
CA ALA A 559 23.23 -38.39 -48.88
C ALA A 559 22.88 -38.45 -47.37
N ALA A 560 23.89 -38.38 -46.50
CA ALA A 560 23.69 -38.32 -45.05
C ALA A 560 22.96 -37.04 -44.61
N ALA A 561 23.29 -35.89 -45.18
CA ALA A 561 22.60 -34.62 -44.93
C ALA A 561 21.11 -34.71 -45.30
N ARG A 562 20.78 -35.27 -46.46
CA ARG A 562 19.38 -35.53 -46.85
C ARG A 562 18.66 -36.40 -45.84
N SER A 563 19.29 -37.48 -45.39
CA SER A 563 18.70 -38.37 -44.38
C SER A 563 18.49 -37.70 -43.01
N LEU A 564 19.31 -36.71 -42.63
CA LEU A 564 19.16 -36.00 -41.35
C LEU A 564 18.05 -34.95 -41.39
N ILE A 565 17.89 -34.26 -42.54
CA ILE A 565 16.87 -33.22 -42.72
C ILE A 565 15.46 -33.84 -42.74
N GLY A 566 15.34 -35.04 -43.33
CA GLY A 566 14.06 -35.73 -43.51
C GLY A 566 13.61 -35.63 -44.96
#